data_AF-A0A182SZB8-F1
#
_entry.id   AF-A0A182SZB8-F1
#
_cell.length_a   1.000
_cell.length_b   1.000
_cell.length_c   1.000
_cell.angle_alpha   90.00
_cell.angle_beta   90.00
_cell.angle_gamma   90.00
#
_symmetry.space_group_name_H-M   'P 1'
#
loop_
_entity.id
_entity.type
_entity.pdbx_description
1 polymer ?
#
loop_
_entity_poly.entity_id
_entity_poly.type
_entity_poly.pdbx_seq_one_letter_code
_entity_poly.pdbx_strand_id
1 'polypeptide(L)'
;DVWEEAERYPLYCHLGDKNKYCFSTLASGRTNCNTTHENEATRLMDVQPALGIMRFVEKSNVTEDTKLMENISILLDSKLPVKTLVNPEVNDFRAKMSMLSEEIGSRRAVMTRMERIAYQYPAKLVSGSHVPDQISRRLANGDGHFCVVAISTDMQVTVKVPCRATPDEVLNRILEKKRISMKARMDNSSDFILKVCGREEYIYGTHPMISFQYVQDCLSRDETPTFVPRLVRSVEVFKSDIYDARDDFTQWSSTTASTYTTSSALVSTSSSVSTVSLVSVGTGSKHNSSISSTGSSIYSSSSSTGQSQQSHTLRKVKYVTSWEVDSKLQCTVHEIRGLNIESDKELGVQLGLFHGGKSLCKTVRTRTVTVNSGVAVWNETIYFDINVSNVPRMARLCLVVYENMRTAKSTGMRTRRTKDGLINPFAWVNTMVYDYKNQLKSDSVTLYTWDYAEDAQSEDILHPLGTVEPNPNRDN
;
A
#
# COMPACT_ATOMS: atom_id res chain seq x y z
N ASP A 1 -41.94 5.77 -11.30
CA ASP A 1 -42.10 5.73 -9.84
C ASP A 1 -41.83 7.09 -9.19
N VAL A 2 -40.62 7.44 -8.75
CA VAL A 2 -40.45 8.67 -7.92
C VAL A 2 -40.74 9.98 -8.65
N TRP A 3 -40.36 10.12 -9.93
CA TRP A 3 -40.69 11.32 -10.72
C TRP A 3 -42.18 11.45 -11.03
N GLU A 4 -42.86 10.32 -11.23
CA GLU A 4 -44.31 10.30 -11.47
C GLU A 4 -45.07 10.69 -10.20
N GLU A 5 -44.59 10.26 -9.03
CA GLU A 5 -45.17 10.69 -7.76
C GLU A 5 -44.84 12.16 -7.45
N ALA A 6 -43.64 12.63 -7.79
CA ALA A 6 -43.21 14.02 -7.56
C ALA A 6 -44.06 15.06 -8.32
N GLU A 7 -44.67 14.71 -9.45
CA GLU A 7 -45.59 15.58 -10.20
C GLU A 7 -46.80 16.02 -9.36
N ARG A 8 -47.17 15.22 -8.34
CA ARG A 8 -48.30 15.52 -7.43
C ARG A 8 -47.93 16.50 -6.32
N TYR A 9 -46.67 16.92 -6.22
CA TYR A 9 -46.18 17.78 -5.14
C TYR A 9 -45.83 19.20 -5.62
N PRO A 10 -45.90 20.21 -4.73
CA PRO A 10 -45.52 21.58 -5.06
C PRO A 10 -44.06 21.69 -5.53
N LEU A 11 -43.77 22.72 -6.33
CA LEU A 11 -42.43 23.04 -6.85
C LEU A 11 -41.84 22.03 -7.85
N TYR A 12 -42.65 21.08 -8.35
CA TYR A 12 -42.22 20.12 -9.39
C TYR A 12 -41.56 20.80 -10.60
N CYS A 13 -42.01 21.99 -10.99
CA CYS A 13 -41.45 22.77 -12.09
C CYS A 13 -39.96 23.17 -11.93
N HIS A 14 -39.38 23.00 -10.73
CA HIS A 14 -37.95 23.23 -10.48
C HIS A 14 -37.10 21.97 -10.66
N LEU A 15 -37.72 20.80 -10.80
CA LEU A 15 -37.02 19.55 -11.09
C LEU A 15 -36.70 19.48 -12.59
N GLY A 16 -35.44 19.17 -12.91
CA GLY A 16 -35.01 18.86 -14.27
C GLY A 16 -35.41 17.43 -14.69
N ASP A 17 -34.93 17.02 -15.87
CA ASP A 17 -35.08 15.64 -16.35
C ASP A 17 -34.52 14.64 -15.32
N LYS A 18 -35.23 13.53 -15.09
CA LYS A 18 -34.84 12.45 -14.16
C LYS A 18 -33.41 11.99 -14.38
N ASN A 19 -32.95 11.98 -15.63
CA ASN A 19 -31.62 11.53 -16.01
C ASN A 19 -30.49 12.41 -15.45
N LYS A 20 -30.81 13.66 -15.04
CA LYS A 20 -29.86 14.61 -14.45
C LYS A 20 -29.57 14.34 -12.98
N TYR A 21 -30.32 13.47 -12.32
CA TYR A 21 -30.22 13.24 -10.88
C TYR A 21 -29.72 11.83 -10.58
N CYS A 22 -29.06 11.67 -9.45
CA CYS A 22 -28.68 10.38 -8.87
C CYS A 22 -29.17 10.31 -7.41
N PHE A 23 -29.24 9.09 -6.87
CA PHE A 23 -29.59 8.88 -5.47
C PHE A 23 -28.36 9.08 -4.59
N SER A 24 -28.54 9.74 -3.45
CA SER A 24 -27.54 9.79 -2.39
C SER A 24 -28.16 9.41 -1.06
N THR A 25 -27.43 8.65 -0.25
CA THR A 25 -27.89 8.27 1.10
C THR A 25 -26.72 8.27 2.09
N LEU A 26 -27.07 8.21 3.38
CA LEU A 26 -26.14 7.88 4.44
C LEU A 26 -26.22 6.36 4.61
N ALA A 27 -25.19 5.61 4.25
CA ALA A 27 -25.21 4.15 4.45
C ALA A 27 -25.17 3.81 5.95
N SER A 28 -26.00 2.84 6.37
CA SER A 28 -26.02 2.38 7.78
C SER A 28 -24.62 1.89 8.20
N GLY A 29 -24.09 2.40 9.32
CA GLY A 29 -22.76 2.05 9.84
C GLY A 29 -21.59 2.90 9.30
N ARG A 30 -21.80 3.76 8.29
CA ARG A 30 -20.76 4.67 7.79
C ARG A 30 -20.97 6.08 8.34
N THR A 31 -20.30 6.39 9.45
CA THR A 31 -20.37 7.72 10.06
C THR A 31 -19.72 8.77 9.15
N ASN A 32 -20.48 9.82 8.83
CA ASN A 32 -20.05 11.11 8.27
C ASN A 32 -19.91 11.26 6.76
N CYS A 33 -20.59 10.45 5.93
CA CYS A 33 -20.40 10.63 4.50
C CYS A 33 -21.59 10.21 3.62
N ASN A 34 -22.14 11.17 2.88
CA ASN A 34 -23.10 10.90 1.81
C ASN A 34 -22.42 10.00 0.75
N THR A 35 -23.00 8.85 0.43
CA THR A 35 -22.65 8.04 -0.74
C THR A 35 -23.58 8.43 -1.88
N THR A 36 -23.03 8.64 -3.07
CA THR A 36 -23.79 8.96 -4.29
C THR A 36 -23.83 7.70 -5.14
N HIS A 37 -25.01 7.16 -5.36
CA HIS A 37 -25.23 5.95 -6.14
C HIS A 37 -25.59 6.33 -7.56
N GLU A 38 -24.62 6.30 -8.47
CA GLU A 38 -24.86 6.52 -9.90
C GLU A 38 -25.32 5.25 -10.63
N ASN A 39 -25.01 4.07 -10.10
CA ASN A 39 -25.43 2.80 -10.67
C ASN A 39 -26.85 2.46 -10.21
N GLU A 40 -27.85 2.84 -11.00
CA GLU A 40 -29.27 2.57 -10.74
C GLU A 40 -29.64 1.07 -10.80
N ALA A 41 -28.72 0.17 -11.17
CA ALA A 41 -28.94 -1.28 -11.16
C ALA A 41 -28.70 -1.93 -9.78
N THR A 42 -28.16 -1.20 -8.80
CA THR A 42 -27.98 -1.71 -7.43
C THR A 42 -29.32 -1.88 -6.72
N ARG A 43 -29.53 -2.98 -6.00
CA ARG A 43 -30.79 -3.20 -5.28
C ARG A 43 -30.84 -2.34 -4.03
N LEU A 44 -32.03 -1.87 -3.67
CA LEU A 44 -32.28 -1.08 -2.45
C LEU A 44 -31.78 -1.79 -1.18
N MET A 45 -31.88 -3.13 -1.13
CA MET A 45 -31.38 -3.94 0.00
C MET A 45 -29.85 -3.91 0.15
N ASP A 46 -29.12 -3.72 -0.94
CA ASP A 46 -27.66 -3.64 -0.93
C ASP A 46 -27.17 -2.24 -0.50
N VAL A 47 -28.00 -1.21 -0.74
CA VAL A 47 -27.69 0.19 -0.43
C VAL A 47 -27.84 0.50 1.06
N GLN A 48 -28.76 -0.20 1.77
CA GLN A 48 -29.03 -0.03 3.21
C GLN A 48 -29.06 1.45 3.66
N PRO A 49 -29.97 2.27 3.09
CA PRO A 49 -30.08 3.68 3.45
C PRO A 49 -30.41 3.82 4.94
N ALA A 50 -29.65 4.66 5.65
CA ALA A 50 -29.93 5.01 7.02
C ALA A 50 -31.34 5.61 7.10
N LEU A 51 -32.15 5.08 8.03
CA LEU A 51 -33.54 5.48 8.25
C LEU A 51 -34.46 5.32 7.01
N GLY A 52 -34.03 4.59 5.97
CA GLY A 52 -34.80 4.48 4.73
C GLY A 52 -34.82 5.76 3.89
N ILE A 53 -33.96 6.75 4.19
CA ILE A 53 -33.98 8.05 3.53
C ILE A 53 -33.01 8.09 2.37
N MET A 54 -33.50 8.55 1.21
CA MET A 54 -32.69 8.87 0.04
C MET A 54 -32.89 10.32 -0.37
N ARG A 55 -31.82 10.94 -0.84
CA ARG A 55 -31.78 12.31 -1.34
C ARG A 55 -31.47 12.30 -2.82
N PHE A 56 -32.16 13.14 -3.59
CA PHE A 56 -31.78 13.44 -4.96
C PHE A 56 -30.69 14.49 -4.99
N VAL A 57 -29.64 14.20 -5.75
CA VAL A 57 -28.53 15.13 -6.01
C VAL A 57 -28.33 15.19 -7.52
N GLU A 58 -28.12 16.39 -8.05
CA GLU A 58 -27.78 16.55 -9.47
C GLU A 58 -26.45 15.83 -9.73
N LYS A 59 -26.40 15.05 -10.82
CA LYS A 59 -25.18 14.37 -11.25
C LYS A 59 -24.14 15.46 -11.51
N SER A 60 -23.16 15.58 -10.61
CA SER A 60 -21.94 16.33 -10.93
C SER A 60 -21.31 15.67 -12.15
N ASN A 61 -20.62 16.42 -13.01
CA ASN A 61 -19.77 15.84 -14.05
C ASN A 61 -18.67 15.02 -13.38
N VAL A 62 -19.00 13.78 -13.03
CA VAL A 62 -18.16 12.77 -12.41
C VAL A 62 -17.18 12.34 -13.48
N THR A 63 -15.97 12.88 -13.41
CA THR A 63 -14.83 12.35 -14.16
C THR A 63 -14.69 10.86 -13.85
N GLU A 64 -14.24 10.04 -14.81
CA GLU A 64 -14.09 8.57 -14.63
C GLU A 64 -13.33 8.20 -13.34
N ASP A 65 -12.45 9.09 -12.88
CA ASP A 65 -11.70 9.01 -11.62
C ASP A 65 -12.57 8.90 -10.37
N THR A 66 -13.75 9.52 -10.35
CA THR A 66 -14.62 9.52 -9.16
C THR A 66 -15.36 8.19 -8.96
N LYS A 67 -15.73 7.48 -10.04
CA LYS A 67 -16.24 6.10 -9.96
C LYS A 67 -15.17 5.11 -9.53
N LEU A 68 -13.95 5.27 -10.06
CA LEU A 68 -12.82 4.45 -9.65
C LEU A 68 -12.51 4.63 -8.16
N MET A 69 -12.50 5.87 -7.68
CA MET A 69 -12.28 6.18 -6.27
C MET A 69 -13.38 5.61 -5.36
N GLU A 70 -14.62 5.61 -5.81
CA GLU A 70 -15.74 4.96 -5.11
C GLU A 70 -15.54 3.45 -5.01
N ASN A 71 -15.22 2.79 -6.13
CA ASN A 71 -14.93 1.35 -6.15
C ASN A 71 -13.76 0.98 -5.22
N ILE A 72 -12.68 1.77 -5.23
CA ILE A 72 -11.55 1.58 -4.31
C ILE A 72 -12.01 1.75 -2.86
N SER A 73 -12.80 2.78 -2.56
CA SER A 73 -13.29 3.03 -1.20
C SER A 73 -14.22 1.92 -0.69
N ILE A 74 -15.00 1.30 -1.59
CA ILE A 74 -15.81 0.13 -1.29
C ILE A 74 -14.91 -1.07 -0.95
N LEU A 75 -13.87 -1.33 -1.75
CA LEU A 75 -12.94 -2.43 -1.51
C LEU A 75 -12.12 -2.27 -0.23
N LEU A 76 -11.75 -1.04 0.13
CA LEU A 76 -10.99 -0.74 1.35
C LEU A 76 -11.88 -0.60 2.60
N ASP A 77 -13.20 -0.71 2.44
CA ASP A 77 -14.22 -0.38 3.43
C ASP A 77 -13.94 0.93 4.21
N SER A 78 -13.33 1.89 3.53
CA SER A 78 -12.90 3.16 4.10
C SER A 78 -12.90 4.23 3.02
N LYS A 79 -13.36 5.44 3.36
CA LYS A 79 -13.25 6.57 2.43
C LYS A 79 -11.82 7.07 2.42
N LEU A 80 -11.19 7.02 1.24
CA LEU A 80 -9.92 7.71 1.03
C LEU A 80 -10.15 9.22 1.27
N PRO A 81 -9.46 9.85 2.22
CA PRO A 81 -9.61 11.28 2.44
C PRO A 81 -9.19 12.04 1.18
N VAL A 82 -10.10 12.81 0.60
CA VAL A 82 -9.81 13.71 -0.54
C VAL A 82 -8.77 14.77 -0.15
N LYS A 83 -8.64 15.07 1.15
CA LYS A 83 -7.66 16.00 1.70
C LYS A 83 -6.38 15.27 2.07
N THR A 84 -5.51 15.13 1.09
CA THR A 84 -4.13 14.61 1.17
C THR A 84 -3.17 15.47 2.03
N LEU A 85 -3.56 16.25 3.04
CA LEU A 85 -2.69 17.37 3.47
C LEU A 85 -2.53 17.60 4.98
N VAL A 86 -2.07 16.59 5.71
CA VAL A 86 -1.41 16.87 7.01
C VAL A 86 -0.05 16.18 7.12
N ASN A 87 0.06 14.90 6.77
CA ASN A 87 1.33 14.18 6.91
C ASN A 87 2.11 14.12 5.58
N PRO A 88 3.27 14.79 5.46
CA PRO A 88 4.08 14.78 4.24
C PRO A 88 4.66 13.39 3.91
N GLU A 89 4.83 12.49 4.88
CA GLU A 89 5.27 11.11 4.66
C GLU A 89 4.23 10.30 3.87
N VAL A 90 2.96 10.43 4.24
CA VAL A 90 1.85 9.77 3.53
C VAL A 90 1.76 10.25 2.09
N ASN A 91 2.04 11.53 1.85
CA ASN A 91 2.01 12.11 0.52
C ASN A 91 3.17 11.62 -0.36
N ASP A 92 4.38 11.58 0.20
CA ASP A 92 5.55 11.02 -0.46
C ASP A 92 5.36 9.53 -0.77
N PHE A 93 4.79 8.77 0.17
CA PHE A 93 4.42 7.37 -0.05
C PHE A 93 3.42 7.21 -1.22
N ARG A 94 2.34 8.01 -1.24
CA ARG A 94 1.34 7.98 -2.33
C ARG A 94 1.97 8.30 -3.68
N ALA A 95 2.81 9.33 -3.74
CA ALA A 95 3.51 9.72 -4.97
C ALA A 95 4.44 8.60 -5.47
N LYS A 96 5.25 8.02 -4.57
CA LYS A 96 6.15 6.89 -4.91
C LYS A 96 5.39 5.65 -5.36
N MET A 97 4.29 5.33 -4.68
CA MET A 97 3.45 4.19 -5.06
C MET A 97 2.78 4.41 -6.42
N SER A 98 2.41 5.66 -6.73
CA SER A 98 1.90 6.04 -8.05
C SER A 98 2.95 5.78 -9.14
N MET A 99 4.19 6.23 -8.96
CA MET A 99 5.28 5.96 -9.92
C MET A 99 5.54 4.46 -10.09
N LEU A 100 5.55 3.69 -9.01
CA LEU A 100 5.69 2.23 -9.08
C LEU A 100 4.52 1.59 -9.85
N SER A 101 3.30 2.09 -9.65
CA SER A 101 2.13 1.59 -10.36
C SER A 101 2.19 1.89 -11.87
N GLU A 102 2.72 3.04 -12.25
CA GLU A 102 2.98 3.42 -13.64
C GLU A 102 4.03 2.50 -14.28
N GLU A 103 5.15 2.27 -13.60
CA GLU A 103 6.20 1.34 -14.06
C GLU A 103 5.66 -0.09 -14.27
N ILE A 104 4.84 -0.57 -13.32
CA ILE A 104 4.17 -1.87 -13.45
C ILE A 104 3.19 -1.87 -14.64
N GLY A 105 2.43 -0.79 -14.83
CA GLY A 105 1.51 -0.61 -15.96
C GLY A 105 2.24 -0.67 -17.30
N SER A 106 3.33 0.08 -17.47
CA SER A 106 4.14 0.06 -18.70
C SER A 106 4.72 -1.32 -18.98
N ARG A 107 5.16 -2.07 -17.96
CA ARG A 107 5.61 -3.46 -18.13
C ARG A 107 4.49 -4.39 -18.59
N ARG A 108 3.25 -4.17 -18.14
CA ARG A 108 2.09 -4.97 -18.57
C ARG A 108 1.66 -4.67 -20.00
N ALA A 109 1.80 -3.43 -20.46
CA ALA A 109 1.43 -3.01 -21.82
C ALA A 109 2.20 -3.79 -22.89
N VAL A 110 3.48 -4.08 -22.63
CA VAL A 110 4.35 -4.83 -23.54
C VAL A 110 4.27 -6.34 -23.37
N MET A 111 3.49 -6.86 -22.41
CA MET A 111 3.40 -8.32 -22.17
C MET A 111 2.81 -9.05 -23.36
N THR A 112 3.50 -10.12 -23.75
CA THR A 112 3.00 -11.14 -24.68
C THR A 112 1.76 -11.82 -24.12
N ARG A 113 0.98 -12.45 -25.00
CA ARG A 113 -0.22 -13.20 -24.55
C ARG A 113 0.11 -14.27 -23.51
N MET A 114 1.24 -14.97 -23.66
CA MET A 114 1.65 -16.01 -22.71
C MET A 114 1.99 -15.41 -21.35
N GLU A 115 2.66 -14.25 -21.30
CA GLU A 115 2.94 -13.53 -20.05
C GLU A 115 1.66 -13.01 -19.39
N ARG A 116 0.66 -12.56 -20.16
CA ARG A 116 -0.65 -12.17 -19.62
C ARG A 116 -1.39 -13.36 -19.00
N ILE A 117 -1.35 -14.52 -19.66
CA ILE A 117 -1.88 -15.79 -19.11
C ILE A 117 -1.13 -16.13 -17.81
N ALA A 118 0.20 -16.01 -17.80
CA ALA A 118 1.01 -16.32 -16.63
C ALA A 118 0.79 -15.35 -15.46
N TYR A 119 0.48 -14.08 -15.74
CA TYR A 119 0.11 -13.09 -14.75
C TYR A 119 -1.23 -13.42 -14.07
N GLN A 120 -2.23 -13.81 -14.86
CA GLN A 120 -3.56 -14.15 -14.35
C GLN A 120 -3.63 -15.54 -13.71
N TYR A 121 -2.91 -16.50 -14.27
CA TYR A 121 -2.89 -17.91 -13.86
C TYR A 121 -1.46 -18.37 -13.60
N PRO A 122 -0.83 -17.94 -12.48
CA PRO A 122 0.54 -18.31 -12.17
C PRO A 122 0.68 -19.82 -11.98
N ALA A 123 1.74 -20.38 -12.57
CA ALA A 123 2.07 -21.80 -12.44
C ALA A 123 2.33 -22.17 -10.96
N LYS A 124 1.59 -23.14 -10.45
CA LYS A 124 1.72 -23.64 -9.08
C LYS A 124 2.79 -24.71 -8.99
N LEU A 125 3.99 -24.29 -8.64
CA LEU A 125 5.15 -25.17 -8.46
C LEU A 125 5.31 -25.57 -6.99
N VAL A 126 5.77 -26.80 -6.76
CA VAL A 126 6.11 -27.28 -5.43
C VAL A 126 7.40 -26.60 -4.96
N SER A 127 7.42 -26.09 -3.73
CA SER A 127 8.54 -25.33 -3.17
C SER A 127 9.78 -26.18 -2.81
N GLY A 128 9.76 -27.49 -3.08
CA GLY A 128 10.85 -28.42 -2.76
C GLY A 128 11.38 -29.14 -4.00
N SER A 129 12.71 -29.31 -4.07
CA SER A 129 13.36 -30.13 -5.10
C SER A 129 13.20 -31.64 -4.88
N HIS A 130 12.76 -32.05 -3.68
CA HIS A 130 12.59 -33.44 -3.31
C HIS A 130 11.20 -33.95 -3.67
N VAL A 131 11.15 -35.00 -4.51
CA VAL A 131 9.91 -35.71 -4.82
C VAL A 131 9.61 -36.68 -3.66
N PRO A 132 8.42 -36.64 -3.04
CA PRO A 132 8.07 -37.52 -1.93
C PRO A 132 8.36 -39.00 -2.21
N ASP A 133 8.89 -39.73 -1.21
CA ASP A 133 9.35 -41.12 -1.37
C ASP A 133 8.28 -42.08 -1.89
N GLN A 134 7.01 -41.80 -1.58
CA GLN A 134 5.87 -42.57 -2.08
C GLN A 134 5.72 -42.43 -3.60
N ILE A 135 5.93 -41.23 -4.14
CA ILE A 135 5.89 -40.96 -5.58
C ILE A 135 7.17 -41.50 -6.24
N SER A 136 8.33 -41.30 -5.62
CA SER A 136 9.62 -41.79 -6.11
C SER A 136 9.67 -43.32 -6.26
N ARG A 137 9.17 -44.07 -5.27
CA ARG A 137 9.05 -45.54 -5.36
C ARG A 137 8.13 -45.99 -6.49
N ARG A 138 7.01 -45.29 -6.70
CA ARG A 138 6.07 -45.59 -7.79
C ARG A 138 6.67 -45.31 -9.17
N LEU A 139 7.38 -44.18 -9.30
CA LEU A 139 8.08 -43.83 -10.52
C LEU A 139 9.23 -44.81 -10.83
N ALA A 140 9.94 -45.31 -9.82
CA ALA A 140 11.00 -46.32 -10.00
C ALA A 140 10.47 -47.62 -10.62
N ASN A 141 9.27 -48.07 -10.23
CA ASN A 141 8.62 -49.25 -10.81
C ASN A 141 8.15 -49.02 -12.27
N GLY A 142 7.91 -47.76 -12.65
CA GLY A 142 7.42 -47.34 -13.97
C GLY A 142 8.50 -46.89 -14.95
N ASP A 143 9.79 -47.15 -14.67
CA ASP A 143 10.95 -46.66 -15.43
C ASP A 143 11.00 -45.11 -15.50
N GLY A 144 10.61 -44.43 -14.42
CA GLY A 144 10.57 -42.96 -14.35
C GLY A 144 9.46 -42.30 -15.16
N HIS A 145 8.48 -43.07 -15.63
CA HIS A 145 7.35 -42.57 -16.41
C HIS A 145 6.03 -42.68 -15.66
N PHE A 146 5.09 -41.79 -15.97
CA PHE A 146 3.71 -41.84 -15.51
C PHE A 146 2.75 -41.60 -16.68
N CYS A 147 1.48 -41.97 -16.51
CA CYS A 147 0.46 -41.73 -17.52
C CYS A 147 -0.17 -40.35 -17.33
N VAL A 148 -0.55 -39.73 -18.45
CA VAL A 148 -1.32 -38.49 -18.48
C VAL A 148 -2.50 -38.70 -19.40
N VAL A 149 -3.68 -38.24 -18.98
CA VAL A 149 -4.89 -38.28 -19.79
C VAL A 149 -5.14 -36.89 -20.38
N ALA A 150 -5.30 -36.81 -21.70
CA ALA A 150 -5.71 -35.60 -22.40
C ALA A 150 -7.13 -35.76 -22.92
N ILE A 151 -8.03 -34.88 -22.50
CA ILE A 151 -9.43 -34.85 -22.94
C ILE A 151 -9.61 -33.71 -23.93
N SER A 152 -10.09 -34.04 -25.13
CA SER A 152 -10.62 -33.10 -26.13
C SER A 152 -12.14 -33.32 -26.24
N THR A 153 -12.85 -32.41 -26.91
CA THR A 153 -14.31 -32.51 -27.12
C THR A 153 -14.74 -33.85 -27.72
N ASP A 154 -13.90 -34.42 -28.59
CA ASP A 154 -14.29 -35.55 -29.44
C ASP A 154 -13.51 -36.83 -29.07
N MET A 155 -12.55 -36.77 -28.14
CA MET A 155 -11.65 -37.89 -27.83
C MET A 155 -10.93 -37.73 -26.49
N GLN A 156 -10.64 -38.88 -25.86
CA GLN A 156 -9.73 -38.99 -24.73
C GLN A 156 -8.48 -39.80 -25.14
N VAL A 157 -7.29 -39.29 -24.81
CA VAL A 157 -6.02 -39.91 -25.16
C VAL A 157 -5.15 -40.04 -23.92
N THR A 158 -4.68 -41.26 -23.63
CA THR A 158 -3.71 -41.50 -22.55
C THR A 158 -2.30 -41.61 -23.12
N VAL A 159 -1.36 -40.80 -22.65
CA VAL A 159 0.05 -40.82 -23.07
C VAL A 159 0.96 -41.16 -21.89
N LYS A 160 2.02 -41.95 -22.14
CA LYS A 160 3.06 -42.23 -21.16
C LYS A 160 4.15 -41.16 -21.29
N VAL A 161 4.46 -40.47 -20.20
CA VAL A 161 5.38 -39.33 -20.15
C VAL A 161 6.45 -39.51 -19.07
N PRO A 162 7.71 -39.13 -19.33
CA PRO A 162 8.75 -39.07 -18.30
C PRO A 162 8.39 -38.07 -17.19
N CYS A 163 8.79 -38.34 -15.95
CA CYS A 163 8.61 -37.42 -14.82
C CYS A 163 9.30 -36.06 -15.03
N ARG A 164 10.41 -36.06 -15.78
CA ARG A 164 11.20 -34.87 -16.11
C ARG A 164 10.77 -34.15 -17.38
N ALA A 165 9.76 -34.66 -18.09
CA ALA A 165 9.31 -34.04 -19.33
C ALA A 165 8.80 -32.63 -19.08
N THR A 166 8.96 -31.75 -20.05
CA THR A 166 8.37 -30.40 -20.01
C THR A 166 6.92 -30.45 -20.51
N PRO A 167 6.09 -29.43 -20.16
CA PRO A 167 4.75 -29.29 -20.70
C PRO A 167 4.70 -29.37 -22.23
N ASP A 168 5.67 -28.76 -22.92
CA ASP A 168 5.75 -28.78 -24.39
C ASP A 168 6.01 -30.19 -24.94
N GLU A 169 6.89 -30.97 -24.29
CA GLU A 169 7.13 -32.37 -24.66
C GLU A 169 5.88 -33.24 -24.45
N VAL A 170 5.14 -33.02 -23.35
CA VAL A 170 3.88 -33.72 -23.08
C VAL A 170 2.84 -33.36 -24.13
N LEU A 171 2.75 -32.10 -24.49
CA LEU A 171 1.83 -31.59 -25.51
C LEU A 171 2.15 -32.15 -26.90
N ASN A 172 3.42 -32.20 -27.29
CA ASN A 172 3.86 -32.87 -28.52
C ASN A 172 3.43 -34.34 -28.56
N ARG A 173 3.60 -35.09 -27.46
CA ARG A 173 3.15 -36.50 -27.37
C ARG A 173 1.64 -36.65 -27.47
N ILE A 174 0.88 -35.73 -26.86
CA ILE A 174 -0.59 -35.72 -26.93
C ILE A 174 -1.05 -35.44 -28.36
N LEU A 175 -0.51 -34.41 -29.00
CA LEU A 175 -0.87 -34.00 -30.37
C LEU A 175 -0.48 -35.07 -31.39
N GLU A 176 0.69 -35.70 -31.24
CA GLU A 176 1.12 -36.79 -32.12
C GLU A 176 0.20 -38.01 -31.99
N LYS A 177 -0.19 -38.40 -30.77
CA LYS A 177 -1.14 -39.49 -30.57
C LYS A 177 -2.55 -39.15 -31.09
N LYS A 178 -2.97 -37.88 -30.96
CA LYS A 178 -4.21 -37.36 -31.55
C LYS A 178 -4.17 -37.41 -33.09
N ARG A 179 -3.05 -37.07 -33.70
CA ARG A 179 -2.82 -37.11 -35.15
C ARG A 179 -2.98 -38.52 -35.70
N ILE A 180 -2.31 -39.50 -35.07
CA ILE A 180 -2.40 -40.92 -35.47
C ILE A 180 -3.85 -41.41 -35.41
N SER A 181 -4.60 -41.00 -34.39
CA SER A 181 -5.99 -41.42 -34.21
C SER A 181 -6.99 -40.72 -35.15
N MET A 182 -6.76 -39.45 -35.52
CA MET A 182 -7.74 -38.63 -36.25
C MET A 182 -7.36 -38.23 -37.68
N LYS A 183 -6.16 -38.60 -38.19
CA LYS A 183 -5.65 -38.11 -39.50
C LYS A 183 -5.76 -36.57 -39.66
N ALA A 184 -5.58 -35.85 -38.56
CA ALA A 184 -5.75 -34.41 -38.49
C ALA A 184 -4.53 -33.64 -39.05
N ARG A 185 -4.71 -32.33 -39.31
CA ARG A 185 -3.66 -31.41 -39.78
C ARG A 185 -2.53 -31.27 -38.76
N MET A 186 -1.35 -30.83 -39.23
CA MET A 186 -0.23 -30.49 -38.36
C MET A 186 -0.54 -29.24 -37.55
N ASP A 187 -0.84 -29.44 -36.28
CA ASP A 187 -0.98 -28.39 -35.28
C ASP A 187 0.36 -28.23 -34.53
N ASN A 188 0.86 -27.00 -34.41
CA ASN A 188 2.08 -26.72 -33.66
C ASN A 188 1.81 -26.80 -32.16
N SER A 189 2.68 -27.46 -31.39
CA SER A 189 2.56 -27.51 -29.92
C SER A 189 2.64 -26.14 -29.26
N SER A 190 3.38 -25.19 -29.85
CA SER A 190 3.48 -23.81 -29.38
C SER A 190 2.15 -23.06 -29.31
N ASP A 191 1.15 -23.51 -30.07
CA ASP A 191 -0.16 -22.84 -30.12
C ASP A 191 -1.12 -23.34 -29.03
N PHE A 192 -0.72 -24.38 -28.30
CA PHE A 192 -1.54 -25.02 -27.28
C PHE A 192 -0.93 -24.85 -25.87
N ILE A 193 -1.79 -24.96 -24.87
CA ILE A 193 -1.45 -24.95 -23.45
C ILE A 193 -2.25 -26.04 -22.74
N LEU A 194 -1.66 -26.65 -21.71
CA LEU A 194 -2.32 -27.70 -20.94
C LEU A 194 -3.15 -27.07 -19.82
N LYS A 195 -4.48 -27.16 -19.92
CA LYS A 195 -5.39 -26.77 -18.83
C LYS A 195 -5.65 -27.98 -17.93
N VAL A 196 -5.62 -27.80 -16.61
CA VAL A 196 -6.04 -28.84 -15.66
C VAL A 196 -7.54 -29.09 -15.77
N CYS A 197 -7.94 -30.37 -15.84
CA CYS A 197 -9.35 -30.73 -15.92
C CYS A 197 -10.08 -30.32 -14.63
N GLY A 198 -11.22 -29.62 -14.77
CA GLY A 198 -12.04 -29.17 -13.64
C GLY A 198 -11.47 -27.99 -12.83
N ARG A 199 -10.31 -27.42 -13.19
CA ARG A 199 -9.70 -26.28 -12.50
C ARG A 199 -9.35 -25.15 -13.48
N GLU A 200 -9.35 -23.91 -13.00
CA GLU A 200 -8.80 -22.75 -13.71
C GLU A 200 -7.28 -22.65 -13.50
N GLU A 201 -6.57 -23.72 -13.89
CA GLU A 201 -5.13 -23.85 -13.73
C GLU A 201 -4.52 -24.31 -15.05
N TYR A 202 -3.38 -23.72 -15.40
CA TYR A 202 -2.67 -23.98 -16.64
C TYR A 202 -1.24 -24.40 -16.36
N ILE A 203 -0.74 -25.35 -17.16
CA ILE A 203 0.59 -25.92 -17.06
C ILE A 203 1.37 -25.48 -18.30
N TYR A 204 2.45 -24.73 -18.09
CA TYR A 204 3.28 -24.12 -19.13
C TYR A 204 4.68 -23.82 -18.58
N GLY A 205 5.60 -23.42 -19.46
CA GLY A 205 6.99 -23.09 -19.12
C GLY A 205 7.94 -24.29 -19.22
N THR A 206 9.16 -24.11 -18.72
CA THR A 206 10.26 -25.08 -18.88
C THR A 206 10.42 -26.00 -17.66
N HIS A 207 9.51 -25.93 -16.69
CA HIS A 207 9.58 -26.73 -15.49
C HIS A 207 9.19 -28.19 -15.77
N PRO A 208 9.84 -29.18 -15.13
CA PRO A 208 9.46 -30.57 -15.24
C PRO A 208 8.01 -30.82 -14.76
N MET A 209 7.28 -31.72 -15.42
CA MET A 209 5.90 -32.07 -15.06
C MET A 209 5.76 -32.47 -13.58
N ILE A 210 6.74 -33.16 -13.00
CA ILE A 210 6.73 -33.55 -11.58
C ILE A 210 6.82 -32.37 -10.61
N SER A 211 7.22 -31.18 -11.07
CA SER A 211 7.37 -29.98 -10.23
C SER A 211 6.04 -29.23 -10.03
N PHE A 212 5.00 -29.56 -10.81
CA PHE A 212 3.69 -28.93 -10.68
C PHE A 212 2.91 -29.59 -9.53
N GLN A 213 2.36 -28.76 -8.64
CA GLN A 213 1.63 -29.23 -7.45
C GLN A 213 0.50 -30.20 -7.82
N TYR A 214 -0.29 -29.86 -8.84
CA TYR A 214 -1.37 -30.72 -9.32
C TYR A 214 -0.90 -32.14 -9.71
N VAL A 215 0.26 -32.24 -10.37
CA VAL A 215 0.82 -33.52 -10.81
C VAL A 215 1.25 -34.35 -9.60
N GLN A 216 1.96 -33.74 -8.64
CA GLN A 216 2.35 -34.45 -7.41
C GLN A 216 1.13 -34.91 -6.61
N ASP A 217 0.13 -34.05 -6.48
CA ASP A 217 -1.12 -34.35 -5.78
C ASP A 217 -1.83 -35.57 -6.39
N CYS A 218 -1.99 -35.61 -7.72
CA CYS A 218 -2.57 -36.75 -8.42
C CYS A 218 -1.74 -38.03 -8.20
N LEU A 219 -0.42 -37.96 -8.38
CA LEU A 219 0.47 -39.12 -8.21
C LEU A 219 0.51 -39.62 -6.76
N SER A 220 0.34 -38.74 -5.77
CA SER A 220 0.23 -39.12 -4.35
C SER A 220 -1.02 -39.94 -4.06
N ARG A 221 -2.15 -39.61 -4.72
CA ARG A 221 -3.44 -40.30 -4.59
C ARG A 221 -3.60 -41.51 -5.51
N ASP A 222 -2.59 -41.84 -6.31
CA ASP A 222 -2.67 -42.88 -7.34
C ASP A 222 -3.68 -42.55 -8.47
N GLU A 223 -3.92 -41.26 -8.68
CA GLU A 223 -4.76 -40.76 -9.76
C GLU A 223 -3.90 -40.38 -10.98
N THR A 224 -4.45 -40.54 -12.17
CA THR A 224 -3.78 -40.12 -13.40
C THR A 224 -4.07 -38.63 -13.68
N PRO A 225 -3.04 -37.76 -13.76
CA PRO A 225 -3.24 -36.35 -14.09
C PRO A 225 -4.00 -36.18 -15.41
N THR A 226 -5.04 -35.36 -15.38
CA THR A 226 -5.93 -35.15 -16.52
C THR A 226 -5.90 -33.70 -16.98
N PHE A 227 -5.59 -33.49 -18.27
CA PHE A 227 -5.50 -32.18 -18.88
C PHE A 227 -6.44 -32.05 -20.08
N VAL A 228 -6.74 -30.79 -20.41
CA VAL A 228 -7.50 -30.38 -21.59
C VAL A 228 -6.59 -29.48 -22.41
N PRO A 229 -6.04 -29.95 -23.55
CA PRO A 229 -5.29 -29.10 -24.45
C PRO A 229 -6.19 -27.96 -24.97
N ARG A 230 -5.77 -26.72 -24.76
CA ARG A 230 -6.49 -25.51 -25.20
C ARG A 230 -5.58 -24.69 -26.09
N LEU A 231 -6.15 -24.00 -27.08
CA LEU A 231 -5.40 -23.04 -27.88
C LEU A 231 -5.05 -21.83 -27.00
N VAL A 232 -3.81 -21.34 -27.04
CA VAL A 232 -3.34 -20.17 -26.27
C VAL A 232 -4.23 -18.95 -26.56
N ARG A 233 -4.64 -18.77 -27.82
CA ARG A 233 -5.59 -17.72 -28.25
C ARG A 233 -7.00 -17.83 -27.68
N SER A 234 -7.39 -19.01 -27.19
CA SER A 234 -8.72 -19.29 -26.62
C SER A 234 -8.76 -19.23 -25.09
N VAL A 235 -7.60 -19.04 -24.45
CA VAL A 235 -7.54 -18.82 -23.01
C VAL A 235 -8.09 -17.44 -22.72
N GLU A 236 -9.10 -17.38 -21.86
CA GLU A 236 -9.68 -16.12 -21.39
C GLU A 236 -8.64 -15.40 -20.53
N VAL A 237 -8.34 -14.17 -20.90
CA VAL A 237 -7.54 -13.25 -20.11
C VAL A 237 -8.36 -11.99 -19.91
N PHE A 238 -8.08 -11.24 -18.85
CA PHE A 238 -8.72 -9.94 -18.62
C PHE A 238 -8.69 -9.06 -19.88
N LYS A 239 -9.70 -8.19 -20.03
CA LYS A 239 -9.77 -7.23 -21.14
C LYS A 239 -8.52 -6.34 -21.16
N SER A 240 -8.18 -5.80 -22.34
CA SER A 240 -6.97 -5.00 -22.59
C SER A 240 -6.81 -3.83 -21.61
N ASP A 241 -7.90 -3.28 -21.09
CA ASP A 241 -7.93 -2.18 -20.13
C ASP A 241 -7.07 -2.39 -18.87
N ILE A 242 -6.79 -3.65 -18.46
CA ILE A 242 -5.92 -3.97 -17.30
C ILE A 242 -4.43 -4.00 -17.69
N TYR A 243 -4.14 -4.21 -18.97
CA TYR A 243 -2.80 -4.34 -19.52
C TYR A 243 -2.32 -3.06 -20.20
N ASP A 244 -3.24 -2.19 -20.64
CA ASP A 244 -2.90 -0.92 -21.28
C ASP A 244 -2.39 0.08 -20.22
N ALA A 245 -1.36 0.85 -20.57
CA ALA A 245 -0.90 1.96 -19.75
C ALA A 245 -2.00 3.03 -19.76
N ARG A 246 -2.53 3.40 -18.58
CA ARG A 246 -3.50 4.49 -18.50
C ARG A 246 -2.76 5.81 -18.70
N ASP A 247 -3.19 6.61 -19.67
CA ASP A 247 -2.63 7.94 -19.95
C ASP A 247 -2.92 8.95 -18.80
N ASP A 248 -3.87 8.66 -17.92
CA ASP A 248 -4.44 9.62 -16.96
C ASP A 248 -3.77 9.69 -15.57
N PHE A 249 -2.69 8.94 -15.30
CA PHE A 249 -2.05 8.96 -13.97
C PHE A 249 -1.43 10.32 -13.59
N THR A 250 -1.19 11.19 -14.58
CA THR A 250 -0.58 12.51 -14.38
C THR A 250 -1.48 13.55 -13.70
N GLN A 251 -2.79 13.26 -13.55
CA GLN A 251 -3.74 14.22 -12.96
C GLN A 251 -3.95 14.04 -11.44
N TRP A 252 -3.58 12.90 -10.85
CA TRP A 252 -3.79 12.68 -9.40
C TRP A 252 -3.02 13.69 -8.52
N SER A 253 -1.83 14.12 -8.96
CA SER A 253 -1.05 15.16 -8.26
C SER A 253 -1.51 16.60 -8.54
N SER A 254 -2.32 16.80 -9.58
CA SER A 254 -2.52 18.12 -10.21
C SER A 254 -3.92 18.70 -9.94
N THR A 255 -4.91 17.85 -9.64
CA THR A 255 -6.32 18.29 -9.43
C THR A 255 -6.56 18.99 -8.08
N THR A 256 -5.56 19.06 -7.19
CA THR A 256 -5.73 19.72 -5.89
C THR A 256 -5.42 21.23 -5.89
N ALA A 257 -5.07 21.82 -7.04
CA ALA A 257 -4.68 23.24 -7.12
C ALA A 257 -5.80 24.19 -7.59
N SER A 258 -6.99 23.71 -7.96
CA SER A 258 -8.03 24.55 -8.56
C SER A 258 -9.39 24.42 -7.90
N THR A 259 -9.52 24.90 -6.67
CA THR A 259 -10.76 25.54 -6.20
C THR A 259 -10.44 26.27 -4.90
N TYR A 260 -10.41 27.60 -4.92
CA TYR A 260 -10.70 28.56 -3.84
C TYR A 260 -10.05 29.91 -4.20
N THR A 261 -10.64 30.64 -5.15
CA THR A 261 -10.44 32.09 -5.22
C THR A 261 -11.59 32.75 -4.47
N THR A 262 -11.31 33.22 -3.26
CA THR A 262 -12.14 34.17 -2.54
C THR A 262 -12.29 35.46 -3.36
N SER A 263 -13.54 35.87 -3.51
CA SER A 263 -13.98 37.08 -4.21
C SER A 263 -13.32 38.34 -3.66
N SER A 264 -12.62 39.08 -4.52
CA SER A 264 -12.34 40.51 -4.32
C SER A 264 -12.21 41.14 -5.70
N ALA A 265 -13.25 41.87 -6.09
CA ALA A 265 -13.38 42.52 -7.38
C ALA A 265 -12.40 43.70 -7.50
N LEU A 266 -11.59 43.72 -8.57
CA LEU A 266 -11.23 44.96 -9.26
C LEU A 266 -11.06 44.64 -10.75
N VAL A 267 -11.81 45.38 -11.55
CA VAL A 267 -11.94 45.32 -13.01
C VAL A 267 -10.62 45.72 -13.68
N SER A 268 -10.19 44.98 -14.71
CA SER A 268 -9.62 45.57 -15.93
C SER A 268 -9.54 44.55 -17.06
N THR A 269 -10.10 44.96 -18.19
CA THR A 269 -10.24 44.32 -19.48
C THR A 269 -8.90 44.08 -20.20
N SER A 270 -8.72 42.93 -20.85
CA SER A 270 -8.46 42.84 -22.30
C SER A 270 -8.27 41.39 -22.74
N SER A 271 -8.99 41.07 -23.81
CA SER A 271 -8.99 39.88 -24.65
C SER A 271 -7.64 39.62 -25.34
N SER A 272 -7.30 38.34 -25.56
CA SER A 272 -6.93 37.78 -26.89
C SER A 272 -6.56 36.29 -26.78
N VAL A 273 -7.26 35.48 -27.59
CA VAL A 273 -6.95 34.08 -27.90
C VAL A 273 -5.79 34.05 -28.90
N SER A 274 -4.85 33.11 -28.75
CA SER A 274 -4.09 32.51 -29.87
C SER A 274 -3.33 31.25 -29.44
N THR A 275 -3.74 30.13 -30.00
CA THR A 275 -3.01 28.86 -30.13
C THR A 275 -1.87 29.00 -31.15
N VAL A 276 -0.69 28.42 -30.88
CA VAL A 276 0.27 28.07 -31.94
C VAL A 276 1.04 26.80 -31.59
N SER A 277 0.88 25.80 -32.44
CA SER A 277 1.73 24.61 -32.54
C SER A 277 2.94 24.93 -33.43
N LEU A 278 4.13 24.45 -33.09
CA LEU A 278 5.29 24.51 -33.98
C LEU A 278 5.92 23.13 -34.15
N VAL A 279 5.85 22.68 -35.39
CA VAL A 279 6.58 21.54 -35.98
C VAL A 279 7.94 22.08 -36.44
N SER A 280 9.02 21.29 -36.32
CA SER A 280 10.24 21.55 -37.09
C SER A 280 10.86 20.24 -37.58
N VAL A 281 11.04 20.18 -38.89
CA VAL A 281 11.78 19.18 -39.65
C VAL A 281 13.16 19.77 -39.95
N GLY A 282 14.23 18.98 -39.78
CA GLY A 282 15.59 19.35 -40.19
C GLY A 282 16.46 18.10 -40.37
N THR A 283 17.08 18.04 -41.53
CA THR A 283 17.71 16.90 -42.20
C THR A 283 19.14 16.60 -41.72
N GLY A 284 19.64 15.39 -42.03
CA GLY A 284 20.84 14.80 -41.44
C GLY A 284 22.20 15.21 -42.02
N SER A 285 23.29 14.84 -41.34
CA SER A 285 24.28 13.85 -41.80
C SER A 285 25.50 13.74 -40.87
N LYS A 286 25.77 12.49 -40.44
CA LYS A 286 27.03 11.77 -40.12
C LYS A 286 28.26 12.55 -39.59
N HIS A 287 28.79 12.08 -38.44
CA HIS A 287 30.12 11.44 -38.35
C HIS A 287 30.32 10.70 -37.01
N ASN A 288 30.96 9.52 -37.08
CA ASN A 288 31.42 8.66 -35.99
C ASN A 288 32.51 9.31 -35.12
N SER A 289 32.53 9.05 -33.81
CA SER A 289 33.66 8.39 -33.13
C SER A 289 33.43 8.24 -31.62
N SER A 290 33.81 7.06 -31.14
CA SER A 290 34.04 6.67 -29.74
C SER A 290 35.18 7.47 -29.10
N ILE A 291 35.11 7.74 -27.79
CA ILE A 291 36.11 7.36 -26.77
C ILE A 291 35.74 7.96 -25.41
N SER A 292 36.10 7.17 -24.39
CA SER A 292 35.99 7.30 -22.96
C SER A 292 36.66 8.52 -22.28
N SER A 293 36.28 8.68 -21.01
CA SER A 293 37.14 8.94 -19.83
C SER A 293 37.19 10.35 -19.23
N THR A 294 36.94 10.34 -17.91
CA THR A 294 37.59 11.09 -16.82
C THR A 294 37.49 12.62 -16.78
N GLY A 295 36.83 13.10 -15.72
CA GLY A 295 37.57 13.66 -14.58
C GLY A 295 38.07 15.11 -14.69
N SER A 296 37.62 15.89 -13.70
CA SER A 296 38.35 16.99 -13.06
C SER A 296 38.04 18.42 -13.51
N SER A 297 37.45 19.12 -12.54
CA SER A 297 37.47 20.54 -12.21
C SER A 297 38.63 21.36 -12.79
N ILE A 298 38.35 22.60 -13.19
CA ILE A 298 39.18 23.78 -12.94
C ILE A 298 38.30 25.04 -12.92
N TYR A 299 38.63 25.91 -11.97
CA TYR A 299 38.11 27.26 -11.73
C TYR A 299 38.26 28.18 -12.96
N SER A 300 37.27 29.04 -13.18
CA SER A 300 37.48 30.32 -13.83
C SER A 300 36.52 31.37 -13.27
N SER A 301 37.10 32.32 -12.55
CA SER A 301 36.51 33.55 -12.05
C SER A 301 36.29 34.54 -13.19
N SER A 302 35.09 35.09 -13.29
CA SER A 302 34.81 36.33 -14.03
C SER A 302 33.76 37.14 -13.29
N SER A 303 34.20 38.32 -12.84
CA SER A 303 33.42 39.40 -12.27
C SER A 303 32.56 40.09 -13.32
N SER A 304 31.27 40.26 -13.07
CA SER A 304 30.45 41.29 -13.72
C SER A 304 29.38 41.82 -12.76
N THR A 305 29.39 43.14 -12.62
CA THR A 305 28.56 44.04 -11.83
C THR A 305 27.07 44.04 -12.19
N GLY A 306 26.23 44.09 -11.15
CA GLY A 306 25.02 44.92 -11.08
C GLY A 306 23.74 44.43 -11.78
N GLN A 307 22.80 43.89 -11.00
CA GLN A 307 21.42 44.41 -10.88
C GLN A 307 20.64 43.57 -9.86
N SER A 308 20.03 44.24 -8.88
CA SER A 308 19.25 43.64 -7.81
C SER A 308 17.91 43.14 -8.33
N GLN A 309 17.80 41.84 -8.57
CA GLN A 309 16.52 41.14 -8.53
C GLN A 309 16.46 40.38 -7.20
N GLN A 310 15.59 40.84 -6.29
CA GLN A 310 15.21 40.06 -5.11
C GLN A 310 14.49 38.80 -5.59
N SER A 311 15.26 37.77 -5.86
CA SER A 311 14.78 36.41 -5.99
C SER A 311 14.48 35.92 -4.57
N HIS A 312 13.23 35.55 -4.31
CA HIS A 312 12.86 34.78 -3.12
C HIS A 312 13.49 33.37 -3.24
N THR A 313 14.81 33.28 -3.13
CA THR A 313 15.51 32.00 -3.04
C THR A 313 15.21 31.44 -1.66
N LEU A 314 14.53 30.29 -1.62
CA LEU A 314 14.48 29.42 -0.44
C LEU A 314 15.89 29.35 0.15
N ARG A 315 16.08 29.85 1.39
CA ARG A 315 17.39 29.78 2.05
C ARG A 315 17.83 28.33 2.01
N LYS A 316 18.99 28.07 1.39
CA LYS A 316 19.54 26.73 1.24
C LYS A 316 19.83 26.20 2.66
N VAL A 317 18.99 25.29 3.15
CA VAL A 317 19.18 24.67 4.46
C VAL A 317 20.48 23.87 4.40
N LYS A 318 21.44 24.21 5.27
CA LYS A 318 22.71 23.49 5.38
C LYS A 318 22.47 22.26 6.26
N TYR A 319 22.45 21.09 5.65
CA TYR A 319 22.43 19.83 6.38
C TYR A 319 23.80 19.53 6.97
N VAL A 320 23.81 18.92 8.15
CA VAL A 320 25.00 18.42 8.86
C VAL A 320 24.80 16.92 9.06
N THR A 321 25.85 16.12 8.89
CA THR A 321 25.76 14.68 9.16
C THR A 321 25.72 14.43 10.66
N SER A 322 24.90 13.47 11.11
CA SER A 322 24.83 13.13 12.54
C SER A 322 26.17 12.63 13.09
N TRP A 323 27.07 12.14 12.24
CA TRP A 323 28.41 11.71 12.64
C TRP A 323 29.33 12.87 13.04
N GLU A 324 29.05 14.09 12.59
CA GLU A 324 29.80 15.30 12.98
C GLU A 324 29.27 15.93 14.28
N VAL A 325 28.16 15.42 14.82
CA VAL A 325 27.53 15.96 16.03
C VAL A 325 28.12 15.27 17.26
N ASP A 326 29.09 15.95 17.90
CA ASP A 326 29.70 15.50 19.15
C ASP A 326 28.91 16.01 20.37
N SER A 327 27.68 15.51 20.52
CA SER A 327 26.85 15.75 21.69
C SER A 327 26.04 14.51 22.05
N LYS A 328 25.64 14.41 23.33
CA LYS A 328 24.71 13.37 23.80
C LYS A 328 23.33 13.61 23.20
N LEU A 329 22.63 12.54 22.82
CA LEU A 329 21.23 12.67 22.42
C LEU A 329 20.42 13.14 23.62
N GLN A 330 19.57 14.14 23.41
CA GLN A 330 18.70 14.69 24.44
C GLN A 330 17.32 15.00 23.88
N CYS A 331 16.31 14.99 24.74
CA CYS A 331 14.97 15.47 24.42
C CYS A 331 14.36 16.19 25.63
N THR A 332 13.46 17.13 25.39
CA THR A 332 12.75 17.83 26.46
C THR A 332 11.32 17.29 26.56
N VAL A 333 10.95 16.80 27.73
CA VAL A 333 9.57 16.43 28.07
C VAL A 333 8.88 17.69 28.60
N HIS A 334 7.95 18.24 27.82
CA HIS A 334 7.25 19.47 28.17
C HIS A 334 6.08 19.22 29.12
N GLU A 335 5.01 18.62 28.61
CA GLU A 335 3.77 18.41 29.35
C GLU A 335 2.95 17.27 28.73
N ILE A 336 1.96 16.79 29.49
CA ILE A 336 0.86 15.95 29.01
C ILE A 336 -0.47 16.61 29.40
N ARG A 337 -1.46 16.53 28.51
CA ARG A 337 -2.80 17.12 28.67
C ARG A 337 -3.87 16.07 28.41
N GLY A 338 -5.11 16.36 28.83
CA GLY A 338 -6.25 15.48 28.58
C GLY A 338 -6.32 14.27 29.51
N LEU A 339 -5.59 14.30 30.63
CA LEU A 339 -5.54 13.18 31.54
C LEU A 339 -6.87 12.99 32.28
N ASN A 340 -7.43 11.78 32.21
CA ASN A 340 -8.54 11.34 33.05
C ASN A 340 -8.03 10.79 34.40
N ILE A 341 -7.31 11.63 35.16
CA ILE A 341 -6.73 11.29 36.46
C ILE A 341 -7.13 12.37 37.46
N GLU A 342 -7.41 11.95 38.70
CA GLU A 342 -7.71 12.86 39.81
C GLU A 342 -6.58 13.89 40.01
N SER A 343 -6.93 15.11 40.39
CA SER A 343 -5.94 16.10 40.82
C SER A 343 -5.13 15.58 42.02
N ASP A 344 -3.93 16.12 42.24
CA ASP A 344 -3.03 15.75 43.34
C ASP A 344 -2.30 14.40 43.21
N LYS A 345 -2.50 13.66 42.11
CA LYS A 345 -1.68 12.48 41.78
C LYS A 345 -0.30 12.89 41.26
N GLU A 346 0.72 12.09 41.58
CA GLU A 346 2.10 12.30 41.14
C GLU A 346 2.40 11.43 39.91
N LEU A 347 2.78 12.06 38.80
CA LEU A 347 3.11 11.37 37.55
C LEU A 347 4.59 11.47 37.22
N GLY A 348 5.14 10.42 36.62
CA GLY A 348 6.45 10.44 35.98
C GLY A 348 6.39 9.86 34.57
N VAL A 349 7.44 10.11 33.80
CA VAL A 349 7.62 9.56 32.46
C VAL A 349 8.89 8.73 32.46
N GLN A 350 8.80 7.47 32.04
CA GLN A 350 9.96 6.62 31.77
C GLN A 350 10.24 6.65 30.27
N LEU A 351 11.49 6.91 29.91
CA LEU A 351 11.97 6.99 28.55
C LEU A 351 13.07 5.96 28.30
N GLY A 352 13.09 5.38 27.11
CA GLY A 352 14.17 4.51 26.67
C GLY A 352 14.41 4.63 25.17
N LEU A 353 15.66 4.40 24.78
CA LEU A 353 16.07 4.30 23.38
C LEU A 353 16.24 2.83 23.01
N PHE A 354 15.68 2.43 21.88
CA PHE A 354 15.68 1.04 21.43
C PHE A 354 16.03 0.91 19.95
N HIS A 355 16.65 -0.22 19.62
CA HIS A 355 16.80 -0.70 18.25
C HIS A 355 16.17 -2.11 18.16
N GLY A 356 14.99 -2.19 17.55
CA GLY A 356 14.12 -3.36 17.69
C GLY A 356 13.71 -3.54 19.15
N GLY A 357 13.87 -4.75 19.70
CA GLY A 357 13.60 -5.02 21.12
C GLY A 357 14.76 -4.75 22.07
N LYS A 358 15.92 -4.31 21.58
CA LYS A 358 17.14 -4.11 22.40
C LYS A 358 17.30 -2.66 22.79
N SER A 359 17.51 -2.41 24.08
CA SER A 359 17.80 -1.07 24.60
C SER A 359 19.21 -0.63 24.18
N LEU A 360 19.35 0.63 23.76
CA LEU A 360 20.60 1.24 23.31
C LEU A 360 21.42 1.85 24.46
N CYS A 361 20.75 2.28 25.52
CA CYS A 361 21.35 2.83 26.72
C CYS A 361 20.39 2.64 27.90
N LYS A 362 20.85 2.90 29.13
CA LYS A 362 19.98 2.81 30.32
C LYS A 362 18.73 3.68 30.17
N THR A 363 17.58 3.16 30.58
CA THR A 363 16.32 3.91 30.64
C THR A 363 16.40 5.04 31.66
N VAL A 364 15.75 6.16 31.36
CA VAL A 364 15.74 7.36 32.22
C VAL A 364 14.32 7.65 32.66
N ARG A 365 14.15 8.17 33.88
CA ARG A 365 12.86 8.64 34.40
C ARG A 365 12.95 10.14 34.65
N THR A 366 11.87 10.86 34.35
CA THR A 366 11.72 12.26 34.74
C THR A 366 11.50 12.39 36.25
N ARG A 367 11.57 13.62 36.78
CA ARG A 367 11.02 13.90 38.11
C ARG A 367 9.51 13.64 38.13
N THR A 368 8.98 13.33 39.31
CA THR A 368 7.52 13.26 39.46
C THR A 368 6.92 14.66 39.59
N VAL A 369 5.78 14.89 38.94
CA VAL A 369 5.04 16.15 38.99
C VAL A 369 3.57 15.89 39.33
N THR A 370 2.96 16.83 40.02
CA THR A 370 1.55 16.72 40.41
C THR A 370 0.63 17.09 39.26
N VAL A 371 -0.44 16.32 39.06
CA VAL A 371 -1.50 16.65 38.09
C VAL A 371 -2.34 17.81 38.61
N ASN A 372 -2.53 18.82 37.76
CA ASN A 372 -3.48 19.89 38.00
C ASN A 372 -4.46 19.97 36.83
N SER A 373 -5.74 19.74 37.10
CA SER A 373 -6.83 19.90 36.11
C SER A 373 -6.58 19.12 34.81
N GLY A 374 -6.14 17.85 34.93
CA GLY A 374 -5.86 16.97 33.78
C GLY A 374 -4.56 17.30 33.01
N VAL A 375 -3.70 18.17 33.55
CA VAL A 375 -2.41 18.57 32.96
C VAL A 375 -1.27 18.30 33.93
N ALA A 376 -0.17 17.75 33.41
CA ALA A 376 1.08 17.59 34.15
C ALA A 376 2.24 18.18 33.33
N VAL A 377 3.05 19.04 33.94
CA VAL A 377 4.10 19.83 33.27
C VAL A 377 5.46 19.49 33.88
N TRP A 378 6.39 19.00 33.05
CA TRP A 378 7.77 18.71 33.43
C TRP A 378 8.73 19.81 32.99
N ASN A 379 8.71 20.23 31.73
CA ASN A 379 9.77 21.07 31.14
C ASN A 379 11.18 20.58 31.53
N GLU A 380 11.40 19.27 31.40
CA GLU A 380 12.63 18.59 31.83
C GLU A 380 13.39 18.06 30.63
N THR A 381 14.68 18.41 30.52
CA THR A 381 15.57 17.87 29.49
C THR A 381 16.22 16.58 29.98
N ILE A 382 16.00 15.52 29.21
CA ILE A 382 16.53 14.18 29.45
C ILE A 382 17.75 13.97 28.56
N TYR A 383 18.84 13.52 29.16
CA TYR A 383 20.09 13.17 28.47
C TYR A 383 20.22 11.65 28.42
N PHE A 384 20.40 11.11 27.22
CA PHE A 384 20.66 9.69 27.01
C PHE A 384 22.16 9.42 26.98
N ASP A 385 22.58 8.27 27.52
CA ASP A 385 23.98 7.87 27.51
C ASP A 385 24.39 7.28 26.14
N ILE A 386 24.20 8.07 25.09
CA ILE A 386 24.58 7.76 23.71
C ILE A 386 24.82 9.07 22.96
N ASN A 387 25.92 9.15 22.21
CA ASN A 387 26.19 10.31 21.36
C ASN A 387 25.30 10.26 20.12
N VAL A 388 24.91 11.43 19.59
CA VAL A 388 24.10 11.55 18.36
C VAL A 388 24.75 10.79 17.19
N SER A 389 26.09 10.82 17.09
CA SER A 389 26.86 10.08 16.08
C SER A 389 26.71 8.56 16.14
N ASN A 390 26.35 8.01 17.31
CA ASN A 390 26.20 6.57 17.55
C ASN A 390 24.74 6.10 17.50
N VAL A 391 23.77 7.01 17.28
CA VAL A 391 22.36 6.64 17.22
C VAL A 391 22.07 5.94 15.89
N PRO A 392 21.59 4.67 15.90
CA PRO A 392 21.30 3.97 14.65
C PRO A 392 20.05 4.55 13.98
N ARG A 393 19.99 4.46 12.65
CA ARG A 393 18.90 5.01 11.83
C ARG A 393 17.50 4.55 12.26
N MET A 394 17.37 3.30 12.70
CA MET A 394 16.09 2.71 13.14
C MET A 394 15.84 2.86 14.66
N ALA A 395 16.59 3.75 15.33
CA ALA A 395 16.38 4.02 16.76
C ALA A 395 14.97 4.56 17.02
N ARG A 396 14.36 4.03 18.07
CA ARG A 396 13.04 4.41 18.59
C ARG A 396 13.21 5.04 19.97
N LEU A 397 12.53 6.15 20.17
CA LEU A 397 12.28 6.73 21.48
C LEU A 397 10.95 6.18 21.99
N CYS A 398 10.99 5.47 23.10
CA CYS A 398 9.84 4.84 23.73
C CYS A 398 9.56 5.54 25.06
N LEU A 399 8.32 5.98 25.28
CA LEU A 399 7.90 6.67 26.48
C LEU A 399 6.70 5.95 27.12
N VAL A 400 6.70 5.86 28.44
CA VAL A 400 5.56 5.41 29.23
C VAL A 400 5.30 6.43 30.33
N VAL A 401 4.06 6.86 30.44
CA VAL A 401 3.57 7.70 31.53
C VAL A 401 3.02 6.79 32.62
N TYR A 402 3.43 7.05 33.85
CA TYR A 402 3.04 6.27 35.01
C TYR A 402 2.63 7.18 36.16
N GLU A 403 1.69 6.70 36.97
CA GLU A 403 1.34 7.26 38.27
C GLU A 403 2.24 6.64 39.34
N ASN A 404 2.79 7.47 40.23
CA ASN A 404 3.53 7.03 41.41
C ASN A 404 2.55 6.77 42.56
N MET A 405 2.47 5.50 43.00
CA MET A 405 1.52 5.07 44.01
C MET A 405 2.16 5.09 45.40
N ARG A 406 1.62 5.94 46.29
CA ARG A 406 2.06 6.03 47.68
C ARG A 406 1.57 4.88 48.57
N THR A 407 0.50 4.17 48.19
CA THR A 407 -0.08 3.08 48.98
C THR A 407 -0.37 1.85 48.13
N ALA A 408 -0.22 0.65 48.71
CA ALA A 408 -0.47 -0.63 48.06
C ALA A 408 -1.96 -1.05 48.05
N LYS A 409 -2.88 -0.19 48.52
CA LYS A 409 -4.27 -0.55 48.81
C LYS A 409 -5.15 -0.78 47.56
N SER A 410 -4.66 -0.49 46.35
CA SER A 410 -5.36 -0.75 45.09
C SER A 410 -4.40 -1.29 44.03
N THR A 411 -3.81 -2.46 44.28
CA THR A 411 -2.88 -3.08 43.33
C THR A 411 -3.69 -3.64 42.15
N GLY A 412 -3.86 -2.84 41.09
CA GLY A 412 -4.41 -3.31 39.81
C GLY A 412 -3.42 -4.25 39.11
N MET A 413 -3.88 -5.05 38.13
CA MET A 413 -3.03 -6.02 37.42
C MET A 413 -1.80 -5.39 36.74
N ARG A 414 -1.88 -4.10 36.36
CA ARG A 414 -0.78 -3.35 35.71
C ARG A 414 0.23 -2.73 36.67
N THR A 415 -0.01 -2.74 37.98
CA THR A 415 0.90 -2.12 38.95
C THR A 415 2.26 -2.84 38.98
N ARG A 416 3.37 -2.08 39.06
CA ARG A 416 4.74 -2.61 39.07
C ARG A 416 5.54 -2.08 40.25
N ARG A 417 6.32 -2.96 40.88
CA ARG A 417 7.27 -2.57 41.93
C ARG A 417 8.60 -2.20 41.29
N THR A 418 9.08 -1.01 41.59
CA THR A 418 10.40 -0.52 41.15
C THR A 418 11.27 -0.18 42.35
N LYS A 419 12.53 0.19 42.11
CA LYS A 419 13.44 0.67 43.15
C LYS A 419 12.94 1.96 43.82
N ASP A 420 12.18 2.77 43.09
CA ASP A 420 11.74 4.10 43.49
C ASP A 420 10.32 4.10 44.10
N GLY A 421 9.67 2.93 44.19
CA GLY A 421 8.31 2.79 44.69
C GLY A 421 7.42 1.92 43.81
N LEU A 422 6.13 2.00 44.07
CA LEU A 422 5.09 1.30 43.32
C LEU A 422 4.58 2.23 42.21
N ILE A 423 4.62 1.78 40.96
CA ILE A 423 4.17 2.58 39.82
C ILE A 423 2.99 1.92 39.10
N ASN A 424 2.16 2.74 38.49
CA ASN A 424 1.00 2.33 37.71
C ASN A 424 1.09 2.94 36.30
N PRO A 425 1.62 2.22 35.30
CA PRO A 425 1.66 2.71 33.92
C PRO A 425 0.24 2.76 33.35
N PHE A 426 -0.09 3.82 32.62
CA PHE A 426 -1.44 4.00 32.07
C PHE A 426 -1.46 4.49 30.62
N ALA A 427 -0.37 5.10 30.13
CA ALA A 427 -0.26 5.55 28.75
C ALA A 427 1.16 5.31 28.22
N TRP A 428 1.28 5.04 26.92
CA TRP A 428 2.58 4.87 26.26
C TRP A 428 2.57 5.46 24.85
N VAL A 429 3.75 5.81 24.36
CA VAL A 429 3.93 6.24 22.97
C VAL A 429 5.36 5.98 22.53
N ASN A 430 5.52 5.61 21.26
CA ASN A 430 6.83 5.49 20.64
C ASN A 430 6.93 6.46 19.47
N THR A 431 8.15 6.88 19.16
CA THR A 431 8.42 7.61 17.93
C THR A 431 9.81 7.27 17.40
N MET A 432 9.97 7.29 16.07
CA MET A 432 11.30 7.17 15.46
C MET A 432 12.13 8.42 15.78
N VAL A 433 13.42 8.23 16.12
CA VAL A 433 14.36 9.33 16.37
C VAL A 433 14.68 10.09 15.08
N TYR A 434 14.75 9.35 13.97
CA TYR A 434 14.90 9.90 12.62
C TYR A 434 13.58 9.80 11.86
N ASP A 435 13.21 10.85 11.14
CA ASP A 435 12.02 10.90 10.28
C ASP A 435 12.17 10.03 9.01
N TYR A 436 11.14 9.99 8.15
CA TYR A 436 11.17 9.23 6.89
C TYR A 436 12.20 9.73 5.85
N LYS A 437 12.69 10.97 6.02
CA LYS A 437 13.72 11.59 5.18
C LYS A 437 15.14 11.39 5.73
N ASN A 438 15.29 10.54 6.76
CA ASN A 438 16.56 10.29 7.46
C ASN A 438 17.10 11.51 8.21
N GLN A 439 16.23 12.45 8.60
CA GLN A 439 16.60 13.63 9.37
C GLN A 439 16.36 13.37 10.85
N LEU A 440 17.32 13.75 11.69
CA LEU A 440 17.16 13.70 13.14
C LEU A 440 16.05 14.68 13.54
N LYS A 441 15.05 14.22 14.29
CA LYS A 441 13.98 15.10 14.75
C LYS A 441 14.52 16.12 15.76
N SER A 442 14.38 17.41 15.43
CA SER A 442 14.84 18.54 16.26
C SER A 442 13.72 19.40 16.83
N ASP A 443 12.54 19.37 16.23
CA ASP A 443 11.44 20.28 16.56
C ASP A 443 10.51 19.70 17.62
N SER A 444 9.78 20.57 18.32
CA SER A 444 8.74 20.16 19.26
C SER A 444 7.61 19.43 18.54
N VAL A 445 7.20 18.28 19.10
CA VAL A 445 6.15 17.44 18.53
C VAL A 445 5.16 17.00 19.61
N THR A 446 3.87 17.03 19.28
CA THR A 446 2.82 16.45 20.10
C THR A 446 2.64 14.99 19.72
N LEU A 447 2.77 14.08 20.69
CA LEU A 447 2.57 12.64 20.51
C LEU A 447 1.31 12.21 21.24
N TYR A 448 0.31 11.72 20.49
CA TYR A 448 -0.92 11.17 21.05
C TYR A 448 -0.67 9.76 21.57
N THR A 449 -0.96 9.54 22.84
CA THR A 449 -0.63 8.30 23.55
C THR A 449 -1.64 7.19 23.30
N TRP A 450 -1.16 5.96 23.43
CA TRP A 450 -1.97 4.76 23.47
C TRP A 450 -2.24 4.36 24.91
N ASP A 451 -3.39 3.74 25.14
CA ASP A 451 -3.74 3.18 26.45
C ASP A 451 -2.81 2.03 26.81
N TYR A 452 -2.47 1.94 28.09
CA TYR A 452 -1.71 0.82 28.62
C TYR A 452 -2.63 -0.34 28.96
N ALA A 453 -2.46 -1.45 28.25
CA ALA A 453 -3.27 -2.66 28.44
C ALA A 453 -3.17 -3.21 29.87
N GLU A 454 -4.31 -3.58 30.46
CA GLU A 454 -4.39 -4.02 31.86
C GLU A 454 -3.74 -5.38 32.12
N ASP A 455 -3.69 -6.23 31.09
CA ASP A 455 -3.18 -7.60 31.09
C ASP A 455 -1.72 -7.71 30.64
N ALA A 456 -1.02 -6.59 30.43
CA ALA A 456 0.39 -6.62 30.08
C ALA A 456 1.19 -7.40 31.16
N GLN A 457 1.84 -8.50 30.79
CA GLN A 457 2.60 -9.37 31.69
C GLN A 457 4.12 -9.12 31.64
N SER A 458 4.59 -8.11 30.91
CA SER A 458 6.01 -7.80 30.80
C SER A 458 6.59 -7.23 32.10
N GLU A 459 7.83 -7.64 32.41
CA GLU A 459 8.62 -7.08 33.52
C GLU A 459 9.01 -5.62 33.25
N ASP A 460 9.31 -5.29 31.99
CA ASP A 460 9.53 -3.90 31.56
C ASP A 460 8.19 -3.23 31.24
N ILE A 461 8.05 -1.97 31.62
CA ILE A 461 6.87 -1.17 31.31
C ILE A 461 6.92 -0.61 29.90
N LEU A 462 8.10 -0.42 29.31
CA LEU A 462 8.28 0.14 27.97
C LEU A 462 7.89 -0.87 26.88
N HIS A 463 7.30 -0.38 25.78
CA HIS A 463 6.80 -1.21 24.67
C HIS A 463 7.59 -1.00 23.37
N PRO A 464 8.87 -1.39 23.27
CA PRO A 464 9.73 -1.06 22.13
C PRO A 464 9.34 -1.71 20.79
N LEU A 465 8.54 -2.77 20.84
CA LEU A 465 7.97 -3.45 19.68
C LEU A 465 6.57 -2.92 19.30
N GLY A 466 6.00 -2.04 20.11
CA GLY A 466 4.73 -1.38 19.83
C GLY A 466 4.82 -0.38 18.66
N THR A 467 3.66 0.06 18.18
CA THR A 467 3.58 1.02 17.06
C THR A 467 4.35 2.31 17.35
N VAL A 468 4.91 2.92 16.31
CA VAL A 468 5.54 4.25 16.34
C VAL A 468 4.61 5.34 15.81
N GLU A 469 3.42 4.94 15.34
CA GLU A 469 2.37 5.88 14.95
C GLU A 469 1.70 6.44 16.21
N PRO A 470 1.53 7.77 16.30
CA PRO A 470 0.68 8.37 17.31
C PRO A 470 -0.75 7.82 17.23
N ASN A 471 -1.44 7.77 18.37
CA ASN A 471 -2.84 7.36 18.39
C ASN A 471 -3.68 8.27 17.47
N PRO A 472 -4.42 7.72 16.48
CA PRO A 472 -5.27 8.53 15.60
C PRO A 472 -6.47 9.12 16.32
N ASN A 473 -6.91 8.51 17.43
CA ASN A 473 -7.94 9.07 18.29
C ASN A 473 -7.33 10.17 19.16
N ARG A 474 -7.70 11.42 18.88
CA ARG A 474 -7.19 12.61 19.58
C ARG A 474 -8.01 13.00 20.81
N ASP A 475 -9.14 12.32 21.02
CA ASP A 475 -10.09 12.60 22.10
C ASP A 475 -9.87 11.69 23.32
N ASN A 476 -8.99 10.67 23.20
CA ASN A 476 -8.41 9.93 24.32
C ASN A 476 -7.20 10.68 24.86
#